data_AF-A0A0Q6LV74-F1
#
_entry.id   AF-A0A0Q6LV74-F1
#
_cell.length_a   1.000
_cell.length_b   1.000
_cell.length_c   1.000
_cell.angle_alpha   90.00
_cell.angle_beta   90.00
_cell.angle_gamma   90.00
#
_symmetry.space_group_name_H-M   'P 1'
#
loop_
_entity.id
_entity.type
_entity.pdbx_description
1 polymer ?
#
loop_
_entity_poly.entity_id
_entity_poly.type
_entity_poly.pdbx_seq_one_letter_code
_entity_poly.pdbx_strand_id
1 'polypeptide(L)'
;MVLLGATISGLLLTGGCTTTASAIMSVTGVATDTSPTWEIIKHIHAKLTEGDPQSCASLNSAQRALTPRCLPFQPGSLQVADIRASGFQECVLTLAARDPQFWPVLPELLDKGAQPETCYMPPMVALARSPNPVDFSKATPQALRSLRFLAEVDSRAVNHDVVRLLSSPSARAAGLDEVISQWADQGGLAVGQLAFSPLGALHPSALQTPLASKLEAAGHTAKAGLGPFQGKLTAGFEEALRTSDYAALEWWFKREPKLVDKVPSTQGQQLPWIPLARVVVPSFMNDERAQAQMVTFLMSHGANPWQALPYQPNQTVIGFAKTLKSPTLALLEAPKVAPASTTVVANSALAGGQAE
;
A
#
# COMPACT_ATOMS: atom_id res chain seq x y z
N MET A 1 14.90 -13.22 63.37
CA MET A 1 15.86 -13.83 64.31
C MET A 1 15.76 -15.34 64.14
N VAL A 2 16.89 -16.07 64.11
CA VAL A 2 16.99 -17.51 63.75
C VAL A 2 16.74 -17.82 62.24
N LEU A 3 17.32 -18.93 61.77
CA LEU A 3 17.43 -19.43 60.39
C LEU A 3 16.79 -20.85 60.25
N LEU A 4 16.88 -21.41 59.03
CA LEU A 4 16.89 -22.86 58.67
C LEU A 4 15.52 -23.57 58.44
N GLY A 5 15.55 -24.56 57.52
CA GLY A 5 14.39 -25.34 57.06
C GLY A 5 14.19 -25.30 55.52
N ALA A 6 15.22 -25.52 54.70
CA ALA A 6 15.68 -26.85 54.24
C ALA A 6 14.76 -27.51 53.19
N THR A 7 15.27 -27.63 51.95
CA THR A 7 14.61 -28.25 50.78
C THR A 7 14.78 -29.77 50.74
N ILE A 8 13.80 -30.48 50.15
CA ILE A 8 13.95 -31.89 49.72
C ILE A 8 13.93 -31.96 48.19
N SER A 9 14.80 -32.80 47.63
CA SER A 9 15.05 -32.92 46.19
C SER A 9 14.03 -33.78 45.44
N GLY A 10 13.76 -33.42 44.18
CA GLY A 10 13.15 -34.29 43.17
C GLY A 10 13.73 -33.95 41.80
N LEU A 11 14.41 -34.91 41.16
CA LEU A 11 15.19 -34.71 39.94
C LEU A 11 14.86 -35.80 38.90
N LEU A 12 15.13 -35.52 37.60
CA LEU A 12 15.01 -36.44 36.44
C LEU A 12 13.55 -36.73 36.02
N LEU A 13 13.16 -36.93 34.75
CA LEU A 13 13.71 -36.80 33.37
C LEU A 13 12.46 -36.80 32.43
N THR A 14 12.38 -36.31 31.18
CA THR A 14 13.26 -35.72 30.13
C THR A 14 12.66 -34.36 29.66
N GLY A 15 13.12 -33.61 28.65
CA GLY A 15 14.28 -33.66 27.73
C GLY A 15 13.92 -33.03 26.37
N GLY A 16 14.85 -32.31 25.73
CA GLY A 16 14.63 -31.54 24.49
C GLY A 16 15.25 -30.13 24.57
N CYS A 17 15.94 -29.70 23.52
CA CYS A 17 16.87 -28.55 23.62
C CYS A 17 16.20 -27.18 23.49
N THR A 18 16.33 -26.33 24.51
CA THR A 18 16.07 -24.88 24.44
C THR A 18 17.25 -24.08 24.99
N THR A 19 17.93 -23.29 24.16
CA THR A 19 19.09 -22.47 24.53
C THR A 19 18.68 -21.08 25.04
N THR A 20 18.09 -21.00 26.23
CA THR A 20 17.80 -19.73 26.93
C THR A 20 18.97 -19.32 27.82
N ALA A 21 20.03 -18.79 27.21
CA ALA A 21 21.20 -18.26 27.91
C ALA A 21 21.03 -16.77 28.28
N SER A 22 20.16 -16.47 29.25
CA SER A 22 19.94 -15.10 29.75
C SER A 22 21.09 -14.62 30.66
N ALA A 23 22.21 -14.20 30.06
CA ALA A 23 23.35 -13.65 30.77
C ALA A 23 23.09 -12.21 31.26
N ILE A 24 22.81 -12.05 32.56
CA ILE A 24 22.73 -10.74 33.22
C ILE A 24 24.16 -10.19 33.39
N MET A 25 24.45 -9.05 32.77
CA MET A 25 25.76 -8.38 32.85
C MET A 25 25.62 -7.02 33.54
N SER A 26 26.05 -6.95 34.81
CA SER A 26 26.16 -5.70 35.56
C SER A 26 27.39 -4.91 35.09
N VAL A 27 27.18 -3.76 34.44
CA VAL A 27 28.26 -2.99 33.79
C VAL A 27 28.86 -1.93 34.72
N THR A 28 30.04 -2.22 35.26
CA THR A 28 31.03 -1.21 35.69
C THR A 28 32.42 -1.66 35.27
N GLY A 29 32.88 -1.19 34.11
CA GLY A 29 34.21 -1.48 33.58
C GLY A 29 34.58 -0.43 32.53
N VAL A 30 35.74 0.20 32.69
CA VAL A 30 36.20 1.28 31.80
C VAL A 30 36.66 0.68 30.47
N ALA A 31 36.31 1.33 29.35
CA ALA A 31 36.70 0.87 28.03
C ALA A 31 38.21 1.04 27.79
N THR A 32 38.88 -0.06 27.44
CA THR A 32 40.20 -0.08 26.82
C THR A 32 40.15 -0.98 25.58
N ASP A 33 40.87 -0.62 24.52
CA ASP A 33 40.69 -1.16 23.16
C ASP A 33 41.08 -2.63 22.92
N THR A 34 41.31 -3.40 23.99
CA THR A 34 41.82 -4.78 23.94
C THR A 34 40.89 -5.82 24.59
N SER A 35 39.63 -5.48 24.90
CA SER A 35 38.69 -6.46 25.47
C SER A 35 38.37 -7.60 24.48
N PRO A 36 38.38 -8.88 24.91
CA PRO A 36 38.10 -10.02 24.02
C PRO A 36 36.66 -10.00 23.48
N THR A 37 35.73 -9.37 24.19
CA THR A 37 34.36 -9.12 23.74
C THR A 37 34.32 -8.32 22.44
N TRP A 38 35.24 -7.37 22.24
CA TRP A 38 35.32 -6.55 21.03
C TRP A 38 35.83 -7.37 19.83
N GLU A 39 36.82 -8.24 20.03
CA GLU A 39 37.28 -9.16 18.98
C GLU A 39 36.21 -10.20 18.60
N ILE A 40 35.41 -10.68 19.56
CA ILE A 40 34.26 -11.55 19.27
C ILE A 40 33.22 -10.82 18.41
N ILE A 41 32.91 -9.55 18.73
CA ILE A 41 31.99 -8.72 17.92
C ILE A 41 32.56 -8.49 16.51
N LYS A 42 33.85 -8.17 16.38
CA LYS A 42 34.52 -8.06 15.07
C LYS A 42 34.49 -9.37 14.29
N HIS A 43 34.73 -10.52 14.93
CA HIS A 43 34.75 -11.81 14.26
C HIS A 43 33.35 -12.22 13.76
N ILE A 44 32.30 -11.96 14.55
CA ILE A 44 30.91 -12.18 14.14
C ILE A 44 30.52 -11.23 12.99
N HIS A 45 30.92 -9.96 13.04
CA HIS A 45 30.69 -9.01 11.93
C HIS A 45 31.44 -9.43 10.65
N ALA A 46 32.71 -9.84 10.78
CA ALA A 46 33.51 -10.34 9.66
C ALA A 46 32.87 -11.58 9.02
N LYS A 47 32.40 -12.55 9.84
CA LYS A 47 31.63 -13.73 9.41
C LYS A 47 30.34 -13.38 8.66
N LEU A 48 29.67 -12.30 9.04
CA LEU A 48 28.48 -11.79 8.35
C LEU A 48 28.78 -11.06 7.03
N THR A 49 30.04 -10.68 6.79
CA THR A 49 30.51 -9.99 5.57
C THR A 49 31.45 -10.86 4.70
N GLU A 50 31.55 -12.16 4.98
CA GLU A 50 32.52 -13.09 4.37
C GLU A 50 32.15 -13.44 2.91
N GLY A 51 32.28 -12.45 2.03
CA GLY A 51 31.89 -12.47 0.62
C GLY A 51 31.64 -11.10 -0.02
N ASP A 52 31.60 -10.01 0.76
CA ASP A 52 31.32 -8.65 0.28
C ASP A 52 32.58 -7.92 -0.25
N PRO A 53 32.50 -7.15 -1.35
CA PRO A 53 33.67 -6.52 -1.97
C PRO A 53 34.21 -5.27 -1.25
N GLN A 54 33.48 -4.69 -0.28
CA GLN A 54 33.91 -3.51 0.47
C GLN A 54 33.42 -3.51 1.93
N SER A 55 34.33 -3.21 2.85
CA SER A 55 34.08 -3.06 4.28
C SER A 55 33.30 -1.78 4.59
N CYS A 56 32.40 -1.83 5.58
CA CYS A 56 31.71 -0.63 6.07
C CYS A 56 32.66 0.47 6.57
N ALA A 57 33.89 0.12 7.00
CA ALA A 57 34.88 1.12 7.41
C ALA A 57 35.48 1.91 6.23
N SER A 58 35.51 1.34 5.01
CA SER A 58 36.00 2.02 3.80
C SER A 58 34.93 2.82 3.05
N LEU A 59 33.67 2.74 3.47
CA LEU A 59 32.56 3.50 2.90
C LEU A 59 32.49 4.93 3.46
N ASN A 60 32.10 5.89 2.64
CA ASN A 60 31.84 7.28 3.07
C ASN A 60 30.59 7.35 3.98
N SER A 61 30.34 8.48 4.65
CA SER A 61 29.26 8.59 5.64
C SER A 61 27.85 8.36 5.05
N ALA A 62 27.58 8.87 3.85
CA ALA A 62 26.30 8.64 3.16
C ALA A 62 26.15 7.17 2.73
N GLN A 63 27.22 6.53 2.27
CA GLN A 63 27.25 5.11 1.94
C GLN A 63 27.01 4.24 3.16
N ARG A 64 27.68 4.51 4.29
CA ARG A 64 27.46 3.78 5.55
C ARG A 64 26.02 3.89 6.03
N ALA A 65 25.44 5.09 5.98
CA ALA A 65 24.06 5.34 6.42
C ALA A 65 23.00 4.66 5.55
N LEU A 66 23.30 4.41 4.27
CA LEU A 66 22.37 3.84 3.28
C LEU A 66 22.76 2.42 2.81
N THR A 67 23.55 1.70 3.62
CA THR A 67 23.95 0.30 3.36
C THR A 67 23.38 -0.63 4.45
N PRO A 68 22.49 -1.58 4.13
CA PRO A 68 21.75 -2.37 5.14
C PRO A 68 22.61 -3.17 6.14
N ARG A 69 23.82 -3.57 5.70
CA ARG A 69 24.76 -4.39 6.51
C ARG A 69 25.65 -3.60 7.46
N CYS A 70 25.64 -2.26 7.37
CA CYS A 70 26.47 -1.42 8.23
C CYS A 70 25.76 -1.11 9.56
N LEU A 71 26.48 -0.50 10.51
CA LEU A 71 25.91 -0.15 11.81
C LEU A 71 24.70 0.79 11.66
N PRO A 72 23.70 0.70 12.55
CA PRO A 72 22.54 1.58 12.54
C PRO A 72 22.93 3.07 12.46
N PHE A 73 22.15 3.83 11.70
CA PHE A 73 22.42 5.25 11.46
C PHE A 73 22.54 6.05 12.76
N GLN A 74 23.61 6.84 12.86
CA GLN A 74 23.88 7.74 13.98
C GLN A 74 23.61 9.19 13.55
N PRO A 75 22.66 9.91 14.16
CA PRO A 75 22.46 11.33 13.90
C PRO A 75 23.73 12.16 14.13
N GLY A 76 23.95 13.15 13.27
CA GLY A 76 25.16 13.97 13.17
C GLY A 76 26.25 13.41 12.23
N SER A 77 26.19 12.12 11.87
CA SER A 77 27.32 11.40 11.23
C SER A 77 27.55 11.66 9.74
N LEU A 78 26.60 12.30 9.02
CA LEU A 78 26.76 12.59 7.59
C LEU A 78 27.69 13.77 7.35
N GLN A 79 28.51 13.70 6.30
CA GLN A 79 29.32 14.81 5.82
C GLN A 79 28.70 15.44 4.57
N VAL A 80 28.67 16.78 4.50
CA VAL A 80 28.11 17.52 3.34
C VAL A 80 28.85 17.17 2.04
N ALA A 81 30.14 16.86 2.12
CA ALA A 81 30.93 16.36 1.00
C ALA A 81 30.42 14.99 0.50
N ASP A 82 30.21 14.04 1.41
CA ASP A 82 29.72 12.68 1.10
C ASP A 82 28.28 12.67 0.57
N ILE A 83 27.45 13.64 0.95
CA ILE A 83 26.10 13.80 0.38
C ILE A 83 26.18 14.19 -1.11
N ARG A 84 27.13 15.06 -1.48
CA ARG A 84 27.35 15.53 -2.86
C ARG A 84 28.15 14.53 -3.71
N ALA A 85 29.10 13.83 -3.11
CA ALA A 85 30.01 12.88 -3.74
C ALA A 85 29.76 11.44 -3.24
N SER A 86 28.50 11.06 -3.11
CA SER A 86 28.08 9.81 -2.43
C SER A 86 28.57 8.52 -3.09
N GLY A 87 28.90 8.55 -4.39
CA GLY A 87 29.31 7.37 -5.15
C GLY A 87 28.18 6.39 -5.47
N PHE A 88 26.94 6.68 -5.07
CA PHE A 88 25.77 5.92 -5.51
C PHE A 88 25.40 6.27 -6.95
N GLN A 89 24.84 5.30 -7.68
CA GLN A 89 24.22 5.51 -9.00
C GLN A 89 22.82 6.15 -8.91
N GLU A 90 22.21 6.12 -7.73
CA GLU A 90 20.94 6.75 -7.42
C GLU A 90 21.12 7.92 -6.43
N CYS A 91 20.20 8.88 -6.46
CA CYS A 91 20.18 10.01 -5.54
C CYS A 91 19.99 9.54 -4.09
N VAL A 92 20.75 10.10 -3.14
CA VAL A 92 20.70 9.68 -1.72
C VAL A 92 19.32 9.84 -1.08
N LEU A 93 18.56 10.88 -1.44
CA LEU A 93 17.17 11.05 -0.99
C LEU A 93 16.24 9.98 -1.59
N THR A 94 16.43 9.60 -2.86
CA THR A 94 15.64 8.54 -3.51
C THR A 94 15.89 7.18 -2.87
N LEU A 95 17.15 6.86 -2.54
CA LEU A 95 17.52 5.66 -1.79
C LEU A 95 16.92 5.68 -0.38
N ALA A 96 17.10 6.78 0.35
CA ALA A 96 16.65 6.93 1.73
C ALA A 96 15.12 6.95 1.88
N ALA A 97 14.39 7.51 0.91
CA ALA A 97 12.93 7.56 0.94
C ALA A 97 12.27 6.24 0.54
N ARG A 98 12.86 5.50 -0.42
CA ARG A 98 12.30 4.28 -0.99
C ARG A 98 12.15 3.13 0.02
N ASP A 99 13.03 3.06 1.01
CA ASP A 99 13.08 1.98 1.99
C ASP A 99 12.87 2.50 3.42
N PRO A 100 11.85 2.03 4.15
CA PRO A 100 11.60 2.42 5.54
C PRO A 100 12.77 2.26 6.51
N GLN A 101 13.74 1.37 6.22
CA GLN A 101 14.92 1.23 7.08
C GLN A 101 15.84 2.47 7.08
N PHE A 102 15.79 3.29 6.02
CA PHE A 102 16.62 4.49 5.85
C PHE A 102 15.88 5.81 6.12
N TRP A 103 14.60 5.75 6.44
CA TRP A 103 13.82 6.92 6.88
C TRP A 103 14.46 7.73 8.04
N PRO A 104 15.19 7.14 9.02
CA PRO A 104 15.92 7.93 10.01
C PRO A 104 17.04 8.83 9.45
N VAL A 105 17.53 8.55 8.24
CA VAL A 105 18.60 9.30 7.56
C VAL A 105 18.05 10.55 6.84
N LEU A 106 16.77 10.54 6.45
CA LEU A 106 16.12 11.60 5.68
C LEU A 106 16.24 13.02 6.27
N PRO A 107 16.06 13.25 7.59
CA PRO A 107 16.11 14.60 8.13
C PRO A 107 17.48 15.23 7.95
N GLU A 108 18.54 14.48 8.26
CA GLU A 108 19.91 14.99 8.18
C GLU A 108 20.40 15.18 6.73
N LEU A 109 19.88 14.38 5.78
CA LEU A 109 20.11 14.62 4.35
C LEU A 109 19.54 15.97 3.91
N LEU A 110 18.31 16.29 4.33
CA LEU A 110 17.65 17.55 4.01
C LEU A 110 18.31 18.74 4.73
N ASP A 111 18.57 18.62 6.04
CA ASP A 111 19.24 19.65 6.86
C ASP A 111 20.65 19.97 6.34
N LYS A 112 21.35 19.00 5.74
CA LYS A 112 22.67 19.18 5.11
C LYS A 112 22.59 19.49 3.60
N GLY A 113 21.41 19.81 3.10
CA GLY A 113 21.19 20.46 1.81
C GLY A 113 21.02 19.54 0.61
N ALA A 114 20.66 18.26 0.80
CA ALA A 114 20.17 17.43 -0.30
C ALA A 114 18.80 17.95 -0.76
N GLN A 115 18.60 18.06 -2.09
CA GLN A 115 17.39 18.65 -2.69
C GLN A 115 16.71 17.62 -3.61
N PRO A 116 15.40 17.32 -3.46
CA PRO A 116 14.73 16.27 -4.25
C PRO A 116 14.74 16.55 -5.75
N GLU A 117 14.73 17.81 -6.17
CA GLU A 117 14.78 18.28 -7.56
C GLU A 117 16.03 17.77 -8.29
N THR A 118 17.15 17.61 -7.58
CA THR A 118 18.40 17.08 -8.14
C THR A 118 18.35 15.57 -8.39
N CYS A 119 17.41 14.85 -7.79
CA CYS A 119 17.21 13.44 -8.04
C CYS A 119 16.51 13.21 -9.38
N TYR A 120 17.09 12.35 -10.24
CA TYR A 120 16.48 11.95 -11.51
C TYR A 120 15.12 11.24 -11.33
N MET A 121 15.03 10.34 -10.34
CA MET A 121 13.76 9.77 -9.90
C MET A 121 13.31 10.48 -8.61
N PRO A 122 12.14 11.16 -8.60
CA PRO A 122 11.63 11.85 -7.42
C PRO A 122 11.53 10.90 -6.21
N PRO A 123 11.99 11.28 -5.00
CA PRO A 123 12.02 10.37 -3.85
C PRO A 123 10.66 9.76 -3.50
N MET A 124 9.58 10.55 -3.54
CA MET A 124 8.23 10.05 -3.28
C MET A 124 7.71 9.10 -4.37
N VAL A 125 8.08 9.32 -5.63
CA VAL A 125 7.74 8.41 -6.74
C VAL A 125 8.49 7.09 -6.62
N ALA A 126 9.71 7.08 -6.07
CA ALA A 126 10.45 5.86 -5.78
C ALA A 126 9.84 5.06 -4.62
N LEU A 127 9.44 5.73 -3.52
CA LEU A 127 8.71 5.09 -2.41
C LEU A 127 7.36 4.53 -2.86
N ALA A 128 6.58 5.30 -3.62
CA ALA A 128 5.29 4.87 -4.17
C ALA A 128 5.39 3.68 -5.16
N ARG A 129 6.60 3.37 -5.63
CA ARG A 129 6.92 2.26 -6.55
C ARG A 129 7.71 1.14 -5.87
N SER A 130 7.80 1.16 -4.54
CA SER A 130 8.32 0.05 -3.74
C SER A 130 7.44 -1.19 -3.92
N PRO A 131 8.01 -2.41 -4.01
CA PRO A 131 7.23 -3.63 -4.24
C PRO A 131 6.44 -4.09 -3.00
N ASN A 132 6.74 -3.54 -1.82
CA ASN A 132 6.11 -3.91 -0.56
C ASN A 132 5.15 -2.81 -0.08
N PRO A 133 4.01 -3.15 0.55
CA PRO A 133 3.14 -2.17 1.21
C PRO A 133 3.91 -1.32 2.22
N VAL A 134 3.79 0.01 2.09
CA VAL A 134 4.51 0.96 2.94
C VAL A 134 3.77 1.15 4.27
N ASP A 135 4.48 0.92 5.37
CA ASP A 135 3.97 1.03 6.72
C ASP A 135 4.57 2.25 7.44
N PHE A 136 3.83 3.36 7.41
CA PHE A 136 4.23 4.63 8.01
C PHE A 136 4.18 4.63 9.55
N SER A 137 3.59 3.62 10.20
CA SER A 137 3.58 3.51 11.67
C SER A 137 4.98 3.30 12.27
N LYS A 138 5.93 2.87 11.45
CA LYS A 138 7.36 2.68 11.80
C LYS A 138 8.21 3.95 11.64
N ALA A 139 7.66 5.01 11.04
CA ALA A 139 8.38 6.26 10.87
C ALA A 139 8.46 7.05 12.18
N THR A 140 9.61 7.69 12.45
CA THR A 140 9.69 8.68 13.52
C THR A 140 8.93 9.96 13.13
N PRO A 141 8.45 10.78 14.07
CA PRO A 141 7.79 12.05 13.74
C PRO A 141 8.66 13.01 12.91
N GLN A 142 9.99 12.90 12.98
CA GLN A 142 10.90 13.68 12.15
C GLN A 142 11.01 13.11 10.73
N ALA A 143 11.07 11.78 10.58
CA ALA A 143 11.02 11.13 9.27
C ALA A 143 9.70 11.38 8.54
N LEU A 144 8.55 11.37 9.25
CA LEU A 144 7.25 11.75 8.66
C LEU A 144 7.26 13.19 8.14
N ARG A 145 7.87 14.14 8.87
CA ARG A 145 8.04 15.52 8.37
C ARG A 145 8.94 15.58 7.14
N SER A 146 10.01 14.79 7.07
CA SER A 146 10.86 14.70 5.87
C SER A 146 10.14 14.12 4.67
N LEU A 147 9.34 13.05 4.85
CA LEU A 147 8.53 12.44 3.78
C LEU A 147 7.41 13.38 3.31
N ARG A 148 6.80 14.13 4.23
CA ARG A 148 5.83 15.19 3.93
C ARG A 148 6.46 16.32 3.12
N PHE A 149 7.58 16.86 3.57
CA PHE A 149 8.37 17.88 2.85
C PHE A 149 8.72 17.42 1.42
N LEU A 150 9.21 16.19 1.26
CA LEU A 150 9.55 15.59 -0.04
C LEU A 150 8.36 15.45 -1.00
N ALA A 151 7.12 15.52 -0.51
CA ALA A 151 5.91 15.55 -1.32
C ALA A 151 5.37 16.99 -1.52
N GLU A 152 5.59 17.89 -0.57
CA GLU A 152 5.13 19.28 -0.63
C GLU A 152 5.99 20.16 -1.56
N VAL A 153 7.32 19.95 -1.64
CA VAL A 153 8.20 20.82 -2.45
C VAL A 153 8.44 20.36 -3.89
N ASP A 154 8.55 19.05 -4.13
CA ASP A 154 8.85 18.51 -5.46
C ASP A 154 7.54 18.32 -6.25
N SER A 155 7.26 19.20 -7.21
CA SER A 155 6.05 19.13 -8.04
C SER A 155 5.93 17.81 -8.82
N ARG A 156 7.03 17.07 -9.02
CA ARG A 156 7.03 15.74 -9.66
C ARG A 156 6.50 14.63 -8.73
N ALA A 157 6.30 14.93 -7.44
CA ALA A 157 5.56 14.08 -6.50
C ALA A 157 4.04 14.07 -6.79
N VAL A 158 3.51 15.03 -7.57
CA VAL A 158 2.12 15.01 -8.05
C VAL A 158 1.97 13.95 -9.15
N ASN A 159 1.92 12.68 -8.74
CA ASN A 159 1.87 11.51 -9.60
C ASN A 159 0.82 10.49 -9.12
N HIS A 160 0.27 9.72 -10.06
CA HIS A 160 -0.71 8.64 -9.79
C HIS A 160 -0.29 7.73 -8.63
N ASP A 161 0.94 7.20 -8.67
CA ASP A 161 1.40 6.22 -7.68
C ASP A 161 1.57 6.88 -6.30
N VAL A 162 1.97 8.15 -6.27
CA VAL A 162 2.15 8.93 -5.02
C VAL A 162 0.81 9.30 -4.41
N VAL A 163 -0.19 9.67 -5.20
CA VAL A 163 -1.57 9.87 -4.71
C VAL A 163 -2.13 8.56 -4.15
N ARG A 164 -1.84 7.41 -4.77
CA ARG A 164 -2.21 6.08 -4.25
C ARG A 164 -1.53 5.77 -2.91
N LEU A 165 -0.24 6.09 -2.78
CA LEU A 165 0.54 5.92 -1.56
C LEU A 165 0.00 6.81 -0.42
N LEU A 166 -0.08 8.13 -0.65
CA LEU A 166 -0.46 9.12 0.36
C LEU A 166 -1.91 8.97 0.83
N SER A 167 -2.80 8.43 -0.02
CA SER A 167 -4.19 8.12 0.37
C SER A 167 -4.38 6.71 0.98
N SER A 168 -3.32 5.90 1.10
CA SER A 168 -3.40 4.57 1.70
C SER A 168 -3.74 4.60 3.20
N PRO A 169 -4.37 3.56 3.78
CA PRO A 169 -4.76 3.57 5.21
C PRO A 169 -3.63 3.89 6.18
N SER A 170 -2.41 3.41 5.92
CA SER A 170 -1.23 3.70 6.75
C SER A 170 -0.79 5.17 6.62
N ALA A 171 -0.82 5.74 5.41
CA ALA A 171 -0.50 7.15 5.17
C ALA A 171 -1.54 8.09 5.81
N ARG A 172 -2.84 7.77 5.72
CA ARG A 172 -3.91 8.52 6.40
C ARG A 172 -3.78 8.46 7.92
N ALA A 173 -3.44 7.29 8.48
CA ALA A 173 -3.17 7.14 9.91
C ALA A 173 -1.93 7.94 10.38
N ALA A 174 -1.02 8.28 9.47
CA ALA A 174 0.14 9.15 9.71
C ALA A 174 -0.09 10.64 9.31
N GLY A 175 -1.30 11.02 8.89
CA GLY A 175 -1.65 12.39 8.49
C GLY A 175 -0.99 12.87 7.17
N LEU A 176 -0.59 11.94 6.29
CA LEU A 176 0.09 12.25 5.03
C LEU A 176 -0.87 12.55 3.86
N ASP A 177 -2.16 12.23 3.99
CA ASP A 177 -3.20 12.59 3.02
C ASP A 177 -3.60 14.07 3.05
N GLU A 178 -3.22 14.80 4.11
CA GLU A 178 -3.25 16.26 4.13
C GLU A 178 -2.48 16.87 2.95
N VAL A 179 -1.40 16.24 2.48
CA VAL A 179 -0.62 16.70 1.32
C VAL A 179 -1.48 16.72 0.06
N ILE A 180 -2.29 15.68 -0.18
CA ILE A 180 -3.22 15.63 -1.32
C ILE A 180 -4.28 16.74 -1.17
N SER A 181 -4.74 16.99 0.06
CA SER A 181 -5.67 18.07 0.36
C SER A 181 -5.07 19.46 0.08
N GLN A 182 -3.80 19.69 0.41
CA GLN A 182 -3.08 20.93 0.13
C GLN A 182 -2.83 21.11 -1.37
N TRP A 183 -2.39 20.08 -2.09
CA TRP A 183 -2.24 20.13 -3.56
C TRP A 183 -3.56 20.48 -4.26
N ALA A 184 -4.71 20.06 -3.72
CA ALA A 184 -6.02 20.47 -4.22
C ALA A 184 -6.29 21.97 -3.97
N ASP A 185 -6.04 22.48 -2.76
CA ASP A 185 -6.26 23.90 -2.41
C ASP A 185 -5.33 24.85 -3.18
N GLN A 186 -4.11 24.41 -3.48
CA GLN A 186 -3.11 25.14 -4.26
C GLN A 186 -3.33 25.04 -5.78
N GLY A 187 -4.36 24.30 -6.24
CA GLY A 187 -4.64 24.10 -7.66
C GLY A 187 -3.71 23.10 -8.38
N GLY A 188 -2.74 22.51 -7.69
CA GLY A 188 -1.84 21.47 -8.24
C GLY A 188 -2.56 20.20 -8.69
N LEU A 189 -3.81 19.99 -8.25
CA LEU A 189 -4.70 18.93 -8.74
C LEU A 189 -5.81 19.45 -9.66
N ALA A 190 -5.59 20.53 -10.42
CA ALA A 190 -6.60 21.07 -11.34
C ALA A 190 -7.00 20.08 -12.46
N VAL A 191 -8.31 20.05 -12.77
CA VAL A 191 -8.88 19.22 -13.85
C VAL A 191 -8.24 19.61 -15.19
N GLY A 192 -7.79 18.61 -15.94
CA GLY A 192 -7.19 18.78 -17.28
C GLY A 192 -5.71 19.18 -17.28
N GLN A 193 -5.10 19.51 -16.14
CA GLN A 193 -3.65 19.76 -16.05
C GLN A 193 -2.84 18.48 -15.78
N LEU A 194 -3.47 17.44 -15.23
CA LEU A 194 -2.82 16.17 -14.89
C LEU A 194 -2.98 15.12 -16.00
N ALA A 195 -1.92 14.36 -16.24
CA ALA A 195 -1.92 13.17 -17.10
C ALA A 195 -2.52 11.92 -16.40
N PHE A 196 -3.35 12.12 -15.37
CA PHE A 196 -4.11 11.12 -14.62
C PHE A 196 -5.24 11.81 -13.84
N SER A 197 -6.26 11.07 -13.42
CA SER A 197 -7.31 11.59 -12.52
C SER A 197 -6.98 11.28 -11.06
N PRO A 198 -6.94 12.27 -10.14
CA PRO A 198 -6.77 12.05 -8.71
C PRO A 198 -7.77 11.06 -8.11
N LEU A 199 -9.06 11.09 -8.50
CA LEU A 199 -10.06 10.12 -8.06
C LEU A 199 -9.76 8.69 -8.55
N GLY A 200 -9.18 8.55 -9.75
CA GLY A 200 -8.67 7.27 -10.26
C GLY A 200 -7.38 6.82 -9.58
N ALA A 201 -6.62 7.75 -9.00
CA ALA A 201 -5.37 7.49 -8.30
C ALA A 201 -5.53 7.24 -6.80
N LEU A 202 -6.65 7.62 -6.17
CA LEU A 202 -6.92 7.35 -4.75
C LEU A 202 -6.90 5.84 -4.45
N HIS A 203 -6.41 5.49 -3.26
CA HIS A 203 -6.61 4.17 -2.67
C HIS A 203 -8.13 3.88 -2.55
N PRO A 204 -8.62 2.67 -2.84
CA PRO A 204 -10.05 2.36 -2.82
C PRO A 204 -10.78 2.88 -1.56
N SER A 205 -10.28 2.52 -0.37
CA SER A 205 -10.84 2.99 0.91
C SER A 205 -10.72 4.49 1.21
N ALA A 206 -10.06 5.28 0.37
CA ALA A 206 -10.07 6.75 0.45
C ALA A 206 -11.29 7.38 -0.24
N LEU A 207 -11.98 6.64 -1.13
CA LEU A 207 -13.18 7.12 -1.83
C LEU A 207 -14.36 7.40 -0.87
N GLN A 208 -14.33 6.83 0.33
CA GLN A 208 -15.30 7.07 1.41
C GLN A 208 -14.85 8.15 2.41
N THR A 209 -13.80 8.92 2.10
CA THR A 209 -13.29 10.01 2.95
C THR A 209 -13.62 11.40 2.38
N PRO A 210 -13.61 12.47 3.19
CA PRO A 210 -13.87 13.83 2.71
C PRO A 210 -12.96 14.28 1.55
N LEU A 211 -11.76 13.72 1.43
CA LEU A 211 -10.83 13.99 0.31
C LEU A 211 -11.46 13.65 -1.05
N ALA A 212 -12.23 12.57 -1.15
CA ALA A 212 -12.90 12.21 -2.39
C ALA A 212 -13.96 13.24 -2.77
N SER A 213 -14.83 13.63 -1.83
CA SER A 213 -15.83 14.68 -2.05
C SER A 213 -15.22 16.05 -2.33
N LYS A 214 -14.05 16.37 -1.76
CA LYS A 214 -13.27 17.57 -2.09
C LYS A 214 -12.81 17.57 -3.56
N LEU A 215 -12.31 16.42 -4.05
CA LEU A 215 -11.89 16.27 -5.44
C LEU A 215 -13.09 16.29 -6.41
N GLU A 216 -14.24 15.71 -6.03
CA GLU A 216 -15.49 15.83 -6.79
C GLU A 216 -15.97 17.28 -6.88
N ALA A 217 -15.93 18.03 -5.78
CA ALA A 217 -16.27 19.46 -5.75
C ALA A 217 -15.31 20.32 -6.59
N ALA A 218 -14.04 19.89 -6.74
CA ALA A 218 -13.07 20.48 -7.65
C ALA A 218 -13.26 20.06 -9.13
N GLY A 219 -14.33 19.32 -9.46
CA GLY A 219 -14.71 18.95 -10.82
C GLY A 219 -14.13 17.61 -11.32
N HIS A 220 -13.44 16.84 -10.48
CA HIS A 220 -13.02 15.49 -10.86
C HIS A 220 -14.21 14.53 -10.92
N THR A 221 -14.17 13.59 -11.87
CA THR A 221 -15.27 12.62 -12.07
C THR A 221 -14.77 11.19 -12.05
N ALA A 222 -15.66 10.25 -11.66
CA ALA A 222 -15.41 8.82 -11.80
C ALA A 222 -15.03 8.46 -13.24
N LYS A 223 -15.74 9.00 -14.25
CA LYS A 223 -15.41 8.80 -15.67
C LYS A 223 -13.97 9.13 -16.03
N ALA A 224 -13.45 10.27 -15.54
CA ALA A 224 -12.05 10.65 -15.71
C ALA A 224 -11.10 9.74 -14.91
N GLY A 225 -11.56 9.22 -13.76
CA GLY A 225 -10.89 8.21 -12.94
C GLY A 225 -10.59 6.88 -13.64
N LEU A 226 -11.20 6.61 -14.80
CA LEU A 226 -10.92 5.45 -15.65
C LEU A 226 -9.87 5.73 -16.73
N GLY A 227 -9.47 6.99 -16.91
CA GLY A 227 -8.59 7.43 -17.98
C GLY A 227 -7.17 6.85 -17.92
N PRO A 228 -6.36 7.04 -18.97
CA PRO A 228 -4.95 6.71 -18.93
C PRO A 228 -4.24 7.46 -17.79
N PHE A 229 -3.20 6.85 -17.25
CA PHE A 229 -2.36 7.40 -16.20
C PHE A 229 -0.90 6.93 -16.38
N GLN A 230 0.06 7.70 -15.88
CA GLN A 230 1.48 7.34 -15.89
C GLN A 230 1.93 6.83 -14.53
N GLY A 231 1.68 5.55 -14.27
CA GLY A 231 1.96 4.88 -13.00
C GLY A 231 2.32 3.40 -13.17
N LYS A 232 2.79 2.77 -12.08
CA LYS A 232 2.98 1.32 -11.97
C LYS A 232 1.77 0.61 -11.34
N LEU A 233 1.01 1.30 -10.48
CA LEU A 233 -0.09 0.71 -9.72
C LEU A 233 -1.38 0.68 -10.56
N THR A 234 -2.36 -0.18 -10.22
CA THR A 234 -3.58 -0.31 -11.04
C THR A 234 -4.55 0.85 -10.81
N ALA A 235 -5.40 1.15 -11.81
CA ALA A 235 -6.43 2.17 -11.71
C ALA A 235 -7.39 1.89 -10.53
N GLY A 236 -7.91 2.94 -9.88
CA GLY A 236 -8.68 2.83 -8.63
C GLY A 236 -9.87 1.87 -8.70
N PHE A 237 -10.53 1.75 -9.85
CA PHE A 237 -11.60 0.78 -10.06
C PHE A 237 -11.09 -0.68 -10.18
N GLU A 238 -9.97 -0.92 -10.87
CA GLU A 238 -9.38 -2.26 -10.94
C GLU A 238 -8.84 -2.68 -9.56
N GLU A 239 -8.15 -1.79 -8.85
CA GLU A 239 -7.64 -2.09 -7.51
C GLU A 239 -8.76 -2.40 -6.52
N ALA A 240 -9.91 -1.72 -6.61
CA ALA A 240 -11.07 -2.02 -5.77
C ALA A 240 -11.62 -3.45 -6.01
N LEU A 241 -11.64 -3.92 -7.27
CA LEU A 241 -11.97 -5.33 -7.59
C LEU A 241 -10.91 -6.30 -7.05
N ARG A 242 -9.62 -5.98 -7.22
CA ARG A 242 -8.50 -6.83 -6.79
C ARG A 242 -8.42 -6.98 -5.27
N THR A 243 -8.73 -5.91 -4.52
CA THR A 243 -8.67 -5.84 -3.05
C THR A 243 -9.98 -6.21 -2.35
N SER A 244 -11.07 -6.41 -3.09
CA SER A 244 -12.43 -6.61 -2.54
C SER A 244 -12.95 -5.44 -1.72
N ASP A 245 -12.58 -4.20 -2.07
CA ASP A 245 -13.12 -3.00 -1.43
C ASP A 245 -14.54 -2.71 -1.96
N TYR A 246 -15.53 -3.43 -1.42
CA TYR A 246 -16.93 -3.29 -1.80
C TYR A 246 -17.44 -1.84 -1.63
N ALA A 247 -16.98 -1.12 -0.61
CA ALA A 247 -17.38 0.27 -0.38
C ALA A 247 -16.84 1.21 -1.47
N ALA A 248 -15.64 0.97 -1.98
CA ALA A 248 -15.14 1.64 -3.17
C ALA A 248 -15.95 1.28 -4.42
N LEU A 249 -16.29 0.00 -4.62
CA LEU A 249 -17.08 -0.44 -5.79
C LEU A 249 -18.49 0.19 -5.81
N GLU A 250 -19.15 0.26 -4.66
CA GLU A 250 -20.42 1.02 -4.49
C GLU A 250 -20.25 2.50 -4.87
N TRP A 251 -19.15 3.14 -4.45
CA TRP A 251 -18.84 4.52 -4.82
C TRP A 251 -18.69 4.69 -6.35
N TRP A 252 -18.08 3.72 -7.03
CA TRP A 252 -17.93 3.69 -8.49
C TRP A 252 -19.28 3.46 -9.19
N PHE A 253 -20.03 2.43 -8.79
CA PHE A 253 -21.29 2.05 -9.43
C PHE A 253 -22.38 3.12 -9.25
N LYS A 254 -22.40 3.83 -8.12
CA LYS A 254 -23.31 4.97 -7.91
C LYS A 254 -23.09 6.12 -8.89
N ARG A 255 -21.90 6.22 -9.50
CA ARG A 255 -21.49 7.33 -10.41
C ARG A 255 -21.46 6.92 -11.87
N GLU A 256 -20.97 5.71 -12.14
CA GLU A 256 -20.90 5.11 -13.48
C GLU A 256 -21.48 3.69 -13.42
N PRO A 257 -22.83 3.51 -13.35
CA PRO A 257 -23.46 2.20 -13.16
C PRO A 257 -23.09 1.15 -14.22
N LYS A 258 -22.72 1.61 -15.42
CA LYS A 258 -22.28 0.74 -16.53
C LYS A 258 -20.98 -0.02 -16.23
N LEU A 259 -20.20 0.42 -15.23
CA LEU A 259 -18.97 -0.27 -14.83
C LEU A 259 -19.21 -1.65 -14.22
N VAL A 260 -20.44 -2.01 -13.82
CA VAL A 260 -20.78 -3.38 -13.40
C VAL A 260 -20.63 -4.37 -14.56
N ASP A 261 -21.14 -3.99 -15.74
CA ASP A 261 -21.14 -4.83 -16.95
C ASP A 261 -19.90 -4.63 -17.83
N LYS A 262 -19.43 -3.38 -17.97
CA LYS A 262 -18.39 -3.04 -18.95
C LYS A 262 -17.63 -1.76 -18.61
N VAL A 263 -16.32 -1.89 -18.45
CA VAL A 263 -15.40 -0.76 -18.49
C VAL A 263 -15.20 -0.35 -19.96
N PRO A 264 -15.40 0.93 -20.33
CA PRO A 264 -15.26 1.40 -21.71
C PRO A 264 -13.79 1.41 -22.17
N SER A 265 -13.56 1.58 -23.47
CA SER A 265 -12.26 2.01 -23.98
C SER A 265 -11.92 3.37 -23.40
N THR A 266 -10.77 3.47 -22.74
CA THR A 266 -10.16 4.75 -22.37
C THR A 266 -9.02 5.08 -23.36
N GLN A 267 -8.60 6.34 -23.41
CA GLN A 267 -7.65 6.77 -24.46
C GLN A 267 -6.27 6.13 -24.24
N GLY A 268 -5.66 5.61 -25.31
CA GLY A 268 -4.32 5.01 -25.28
C GLY A 268 -4.31 3.53 -24.90
N GLN A 269 -4.46 2.66 -25.91
CA GLN A 269 -4.34 1.18 -25.85
C GLN A 269 -5.21 0.40 -24.83
N GLN A 270 -5.90 1.05 -23.90
CA GLN A 270 -6.78 0.37 -22.94
C GLN A 270 -8.08 -0.12 -23.60
N LEU A 271 -8.04 -1.40 -23.96
CA LEU A 271 -9.13 -2.18 -24.53
C LEU A 271 -10.28 -2.35 -23.51
N PRO A 272 -11.56 -2.10 -23.85
CA PRO A 272 -12.71 -2.32 -22.98
C PRO A 272 -12.78 -3.75 -22.43
N TRP A 273 -13.14 -3.88 -21.16
CA TRP A 273 -13.18 -5.16 -20.45
C TRP A 273 -14.43 -5.30 -19.57
N ILE A 274 -14.72 -6.52 -19.15
CA ILE A 274 -15.87 -6.88 -18.32
C ILE A 274 -15.33 -7.22 -16.92
N PRO A 275 -15.80 -6.59 -15.83
CA PRO A 275 -15.27 -6.87 -14.49
C PRO A 275 -15.45 -8.32 -14.08
N LEU A 276 -16.63 -8.88 -14.34
CA LEU A 276 -16.92 -10.29 -14.08
C LEU A 276 -15.95 -11.21 -14.83
N ALA A 277 -15.56 -10.88 -16.06
CA ALA A 277 -14.59 -11.64 -16.83
C ALA A 277 -13.13 -11.49 -16.35
N ARG A 278 -12.80 -10.44 -15.58
CA ARG A 278 -11.52 -10.33 -14.87
C ARG A 278 -11.56 -11.14 -13.57
N VAL A 279 -12.61 -10.96 -12.77
CA VAL A 279 -12.78 -11.58 -11.45
C VAL A 279 -12.77 -13.12 -11.52
N VAL A 280 -13.34 -13.72 -12.57
CA VAL A 280 -13.34 -15.20 -12.73
C VAL A 280 -11.97 -15.81 -13.07
N VAL A 281 -10.95 -14.99 -13.39
CA VAL A 281 -9.59 -15.47 -13.67
C VAL A 281 -8.88 -15.79 -12.35
N PRO A 282 -8.30 -17.00 -12.17
CA PRO A 282 -7.42 -17.30 -11.04
C PRO A 282 -6.29 -16.26 -10.91
N SER A 283 -5.83 -15.99 -9.69
CA SER A 283 -4.84 -14.94 -9.35
C SER A 283 -5.11 -13.49 -9.82
N PHE A 284 -6.30 -13.16 -10.37
CA PHE A 284 -6.66 -11.75 -10.60
C PHE A 284 -6.85 -10.98 -9.28
N MET A 285 -7.49 -11.59 -8.29
CA MET A 285 -7.72 -10.98 -6.98
C MET A 285 -6.57 -11.25 -6.01
N ASN A 286 -6.38 -10.35 -5.05
CA ASN A 286 -5.30 -10.43 -4.06
C ASN A 286 -5.63 -11.44 -2.93
N ASP A 287 -6.92 -11.77 -2.71
CA ASP A 287 -7.38 -12.93 -1.94
C ASP A 287 -8.35 -13.77 -2.79
N GLU A 288 -7.96 -15.02 -3.09
CA GLU A 288 -8.78 -15.95 -3.87
C GLU A 288 -10.04 -16.41 -3.11
N ARG A 289 -10.05 -16.35 -1.78
CA ARG A 289 -11.23 -16.72 -0.95
C ARG A 289 -12.38 -15.74 -1.14
N ALA A 290 -12.09 -14.48 -1.43
CA ALA A 290 -13.08 -13.47 -1.73
C ALA A 290 -13.66 -13.59 -3.15
N GLN A 291 -13.08 -14.39 -4.06
CA GLN A 291 -13.49 -14.46 -5.46
C GLN A 291 -14.96 -14.87 -5.64
N ALA A 292 -15.44 -15.84 -4.88
CA ALA A 292 -16.84 -16.26 -4.89
C ALA A 292 -17.79 -15.12 -4.44
N GLN A 293 -17.41 -14.38 -3.41
CA GLN A 293 -18.18 -13.25 -2.89
C GLN A 293 -18.21 -12.08 -3.89
N MET A 294 -17.08 -11.78 -4.54
CA MET A 294 -16.99 -10.75 -5.58
C MET A 294 -17.82 -11.10 -6.82
N VAL A 295 -17.84 -12.36 -7.26
CA VAL A 295 -18.75 -12.84 -8.31
C VAL A 295 -20.20 -12.61 -7.90
N THR A 296 -20.60 -13.03 -6.69
CA THR A 296 -21.97 -12.80 -6.19
C THR A 296 -22.33 -11.31 -6.10
N PHE A 297 -21.41 -10.47 -5.63
CA PHE A 297 -21.59 -9.02 -5.52
C PHE A 297 -21.75 -8.32 -6.88
N LEU A 298 -20.95 -8.69 -7.89
CA LEU A 298 -21.11 -8.18 -9.24
C LEU A 298 -22.44 -8.64 -9.87
N MET A 299 -22.80 -9.92 -9.69
CA MET A 299 -24.06 -10.50 -10.15
C MET A 299 -25.28 -9.79 -9.52
N SER A 300 -25.25 -9.48 -8.22
CA SER A 300 -26.34 -8.75 -7.55
C SER A 300 -26.48 -7.29 -8.02
N HIS A 301 -25.38 -6.68 -8.46
CA HIS A 301 -25.38 -5.35 -9.08
C HIS A 301 -25.79 -5.35 -10.56
N GLY A 302 -26.04 -6.52 -11.15
CA GLY A 302 -26.59 -6.68 -12.49
C GLY A 302 -25.64 -7.29 -13.53
N ALA A 303 -24.38 -7.57 -13.17
CA ALA A 303 -23.36 -8.05 -14.11
C ALA A 303 -23.84 -9.26 -14.91
N ASN A 304 -23.78 -9.18 -16.24
CA ASN A 304 -24.32 -10.21 -17.11
C ASN A 304 -23.28 -11.31 -17.45
N PRO A 305 -23.44 -12.56 -16.95
CA PRO A 305 -22.50 -13.65 -17.20
C PRO A 305 -22.65 -14.24 -18.62
N TRP A 306 -23.74 -13.91 -19.31
CA TRP A 306 -24.01 -14.26 -20.72
C TRP A 306 -23.49 -13.20 -21.69
N GLN A 307 -22.90 -12.10 -21.20
CA GLN A 307 -22.33 -11.06 -22.07
C GLN A 307 -21.12 -11.60 -22.84
N ALA A 308 -21.07 -11.32 -24.14
CA ALA A 308 -19.95 -11.67 -25.00
C ALA A 308 -18.70 -10.83 -24.67
N LEU A 309 -17.52 -11.47 -24.71
CA LEU A 309 -16.26 -10.79 -24.44
C LEU A 309 -15.93 -9.78 -25.56
N PRO A 310 -15.41 -8.57 -25.25
CA PRO A 310 -15.18 -7.53 -26.27
C PRO A 310 -14.21 -7.90 -27.41
N TYR A 311 -13.40 -8.95 -27.26
CA TYR A 311 -12.44 -9.45 -28.26
C TYR A 311 -12.73 -10.86 -28.76
N GLN A 312 -13.69 -11.54 -28.15
CA GLN A 312 -14.10 -12.91 -28.47
C GLN A 312 -15.63 -12.91 -28.47
N PRO A 313 -16.28 -12.31 -29.49
CA PRO A 313 -17.74 -12.12 -29.50
C PRO A 313 -18.53 -13.45 -29.58
N ASN A 314 -17.85 -14.54 -29.91
CA ASN A 314 -18.33 -15.92 -29.85
C ASN A 314 -18.19 -16.58 -28.47
N GLN A 315 -17.61 -15.91 -27.48
CA GLN A 315 -17.39 -16.44 -26.13
C GLN A 315 -18.02 -15.51 -25.08
N THR A 316 -18.86 -16.08 -24.21
CA THR A 316 -19.46 -15.36 -23.06
C THR A 316 -18.57 -15.44 -21.84
N VAL A 317 -18.87 -14.68 -20.77
CA VAL A 317 -18.15 -14.80 -19.49
C VAL A 317 -18.23 -16.23 -18.93
N ILE A 318 -19.38 -16.89 -19.00
CA ILE A 318 -19.53 -18.33 -18.67
C ILE A 318 -18.65 -19.20 -19.57
N GLY A 319 -18.66 -18.97 -20.88
CA GLY A 319 -17.82 -19.70 -21.83
C GLY A 319 -16.33 -19.56 -21.55
N PHE A 320 -15.90 -18.39 -21.06
CA PHE A 320 -14.53 -18.11 -20.64
C PHE A 320 -14.18 -18.78 -19.30
N ALA A 321 -15.06 -18.67 -18.30
CA ALA A 321 -14.91 -19.35 -17.02
C ALA A 321 -14.82 -20.88 -17.17
N LYS A 322 -15.54 -21.47 -18.14
CA LYS A 322 -15.42 -22.89 -18.53
C LYS A 322 -14.04 -23.22 -19.10
N THR A 323 -13.53 -22.42 -20.04
CA THR A 323 -12.18 -22.61 -20.60
C THR A 323 -11.09 -22.52 -19.52
N LEU A 324 -11.23 -21.60 -18.57
CA LEU A 324 -10.30 -21.42 -17.45
C LEU A 324 -10.47 -22.44 -16.30
N LYS A 325 -11.53 -23.26 -16.32
CA LYS A 325 -11.95 -24.11 -15.18
C LYS A 325 -12.10 -23.31 -13.87
N SER A 326 -12.65 -22.10 -13.95
CA SER A 326 -12.77 -21.19 -12.81
C SER A 326 -13.59 -21.82 -11.67
N PRO A 327 -13.13 -21.74 -10.40
CA PRO A 327 -13.85 -22.31 -9.26
C PRO A 327 -15.22 -21.64 -9.01
N THR A 328 -15.43 -20.44 -9.58
CA THR A 328 -16.69 -19.70 -9.48
C THR A 328 -17.73 -20.06 -10.55
N LEU A 329 -17.43 -20.96 -11.48
CA LEU A 329 -18.30 -21.30 -12.62
C LEU A 329 -19.76 -21.59 -12.22
N ALA A 330 -19.97 -22.39 -11.17
CA ALA A 330 -21.31 -22.75 -10.69
C ALA A 330 -22.17 -21.55 -10.23
N LEU A 331 -21.53 -20.43 -9.83
CA LEU A 331 -22.22 -19.19 -9.47
C LEU A 331 -22.70 -18.41 -10.70
N LEU A 332 -22.01 -18.57 -11.84
CA LEU A 332 -22.35 -17.91 -13.11
C LEU A 332 -23.47 -18.64 -13.85
N GLU A 333 -23.55 -19.97 -13.69
CA GLU A 333 -24.58 -20.82 -14.31
C GLU A 333 -25.89 -20.88 -13.52
N ALA A 334 -25.92 -20.32 -12.30
CA ALA A 334 -27.12 -20.24 -11.48
C ALA A 334 -28.24 -19.46 -12.22
N PRO A 335 -29.47 -19.99 -12.32
CA PRO A 335 -30.59 -19.25 -12.88
C PRO A 335 -30.79 -17.92 -12.15
N LYS A 336 -31.06 -16.84 -12.91
CA LYS A 336 -31.26 -15.50 -12.35
C LYS A 336 -32.47 -15.51 -11.40
N VAL A 337 -32.19 -15.62 -10.09
CA VAL A 337 -33.19 -15.48 -9.04
C VAL A 337 -33.77 -14.07 -9.18
N ALA A 338 -35.06 -13.98 -9.50
CA ALA A 338 -35.74 -12.70 -9.56
C ALA A 338 -35.71 -12.05 -8.17
N PRO A 339 -35.49 -10.72 -8.07
CA PRO A 339 -35.55 -10.04 -6.78
C PRO A 339 -36.93 -10.30 -6.15
N ALA A 340 -36.94 -10.72 -4.89
CA ALA A 340 -38.17 -11.07 -4.20
C ALA A 340 -39.11 -9.86 -4.18
N SER A 341 -40.23 -9.95 -4.90
CA SER A 341 -41.22 -8.88 -4.96
C SER A 341 -41.72 -8.61 -3.54
N THR A 342 -41.46 -7.41 -3.03
CA THR A 342 -41.89 -7.00 -1.70
C THR A 342 -43.41 -6.97 -1.66
N THR A 343 -44.04 -8.03 -1.15
CA THR A 343 -45.49 -8.15 -1.08
C THR A 343 -46.04 -7.11 -0.11
N VAL A 344 -46.43 -5.95 -0.63
CA VAL A 344 -47.12 -4.92 0.14
C VAL A 344 -48.48 -5.48 0.53
N VAL A 345 -48.58 -5.93 1.78
CA VAL A 345 -49.86 -6.35 2.38
C VAL A 345 -50.72 -5.11 2.53
N ALA A 346 -51.60 -4.89 1.57
CA ALA A 346 -52.60 -3.84 1.64
C ALA A 346 -53.62 -4.20 2.74
N ASN A 347 -53.50 -3.56 3.91
CA ASN A 347 -54.50 -3.67 4.95
C ASN A 347 -55.80 -2.99 4.50
N SER A 348 -56.73 -3.79 3.97
CA SER A 348 -58.08 -3.38 3.64
C SER A 348 -58.86 -3.01 4.90
N ALA A 349 -58.78 -1.74 5.31
CA ALA A 349 -59.66 -1.17 6.32
C ALA A 349 -61.09 -1.07 5.76
N LEU A 350 -61.91 -2.10 6.06
CA LEU A 350 -63.33 -2.16 5.71
C LEU A 350 -64.18 -1.84 6.94
N ALA A 351 -65.32 -1.19 6.72
CA ALA A 351 -66.02 -0.45 7.77
C ALA A 351 -66.78 -1.33 8.77
N GLY A 352 -66.79 -0.89 10.02
CA GLY A 352 -67.77 -1.22 11.05
C GLY A 352 -67.99 0.05 11.88
N GLY A 353 -69.23 0.34 12.27
CA GLY A 353 -69.56 1.57 12.99
C GLY A 353 -70.83 1.44 13.82
N GLN A 354 -71.37 2.61 14.21
CA GLN A 354 -72.53 2.86 15.08
C GLN A 354 -72.27 2.85 16.60
N ALA A 355 -72.69 3.96 17.21
CA ALA A 355 -73.37 4.13 18.49
C ALA A 355 -72.91 3.33 19.73
N GLU A 356 -72.50 4.07 20.77
CA GLU A 356 -73.48 4.68 21.68
C GLU A 356 -73.14 6.16 21.94
#